data_AF-A0A1G7A3F3-F1
#
_entry.id   AF-A0A1G7A3F3-F1
#
_cell.length_a   1.000
_cell.length_b   1.000
_cell.length_c   1.000
_cell.angle_alpha   90.00
_cell.angle_beta   90.00
_cell.angle_gamma   90.00
#
_symmetry.space_group_name_H-M   'P 1'
#
loop_
_entity.id
_entity.type
_entity.pdbx_description
1 polymer ?
#
loop_
_entity_poly.entity_id
_entity_poly.type
_entity_poly.pdbx_seq_one_letter_code
_entity_poly.pdbx_strand_id
1 'polypeptide(L)' 'MYACICHAVHENEVRDHISAGAHTEAAIGEACDAGTSCGTCHERLVDMIESYFTDSVPAAA' A
#
# COMPACT_ATOMS: atom_id res chain seq x y z
N MET A 1 -3.75 -9.46 6.28
CA MET A 1 -4.61 -10.29 5.40
C MET A 1 -4.17 -10.08 3.95
N TYR A 2 -4.88 -10.59 2.93
CA TYR A 2 -4.65 -10.15 1.55
C TYR A 2 -5.00 -8.68 1.39
N ALA A 3 -4.08 -7.88 0.85
CA ALA A 3 -4.35 -6.52 0.42
C ALA A 3 -4.98 -6.53 -0.99
N CYS A 4 -4.50 -7.40 -1.89
CA CYS A 4 -5.05 -7.61 -3.23
C CYS A 4 -5.31 -9.09 -3.49
N ILE A 5 -6.57 -9.48 -3.72
CA ILE A 5 -6.93 -10.87 -3.97
C ILE A 5 -6.60 -11.34 -5.40
N CYS A 6 -6.61 -10.43 -6.38
CA CYS A 6 -6.34 -10.76 -7.79
C CYS A 6 -4.93 -11.32 -8.00
N HIS A 7 -3.96 -10.75 -7.28
CA HIS A 7 -2.53 -11.11 -7.37
C HIS A 7 -2.02 -11.82 -6.11
N ALA A 8 -2.94 -12.18 -5.19
CA ALA A 8 -2.60 -12.81 -3.92
C ALA A 8 -1.53 -12.05 -3.10
N VAL A 9 -1.58 -10.71 -3.13
CA VAL A 9 -0.63 -9.85 -2.41
C VAL A 9 -1.11 -9.66 -0.98
N HIS A 10 -0.22 -9.91 -0.02
CA HIS A 10 -0.52 -9.75 1.40
C HIS A 10 -0.21 -8.33 1.91
N GLU A 11 -0.88 -7.91 2.98
CA GLU A 11 -0.65 -6.60 3.60
C GLU A 11 0.78 -6.39 4.09
N ASN A 12 1.45 -7.43 4.58
CA ASN A 12 2.84 -7.31 5.02
C ASN A 12 3.76 -6.97 3.85
N GLU A 13 3.55 -7.59 2.69
CA GLU A 13 4.28 -7.29 1.46
C GLU A 13 4.04 -5.83 1.01
N VAL A 14 2.78 -5.36 1.04
CA VAL A 14 2.48 -3.95 0.77
C VAL A 14 3.19 -3.03 1.77
N ARG A 15 3.19 -3.36 3.07
CA ARG A 15 3.90 -2.57 4.10
C ARG A 15 5.41 -2.54 3.86
N ASP A 16 6.00 -3.66 3.42
CA ASP A 16 7.42 -3.73 3.09
C ASP A 16 7.75 -2.78 1.94
N HIS A 17 6.93 -2.74 0.89
CA HIS A 17 7.10 -1.79 -0.22
C HIS A 17 6.89 -0.32 0.20
N ILE A 18 5.89 -0.04 1.04
CA ILE A 18 5.69 1.32 1.60
C ILE A 18 6.94 1.74 2.40
N SER A 19 7.46 0.85 3.25
CA SER A 19 8.67 1.12 4.04
C SER A 19 9.94 1.31 3.19
N ALA A 20 9.97 0.69 2.01
CA ALA A 20 11.02 0.87 1.01
C ALA A 20 10.86 2.16 0.17
N GLY A 21 9.78 2.94 0.38
CA GLY A 21 9.57 4.24 -0.27
C GLY A 21 8.47 4.25 -1.34
N ALA A 22 7.59 3.25 -1.40
CA ALA A 22 6.40 3.34 -2.25
C ALA A 22 5.40 4.35 -1.65
N HIS A 23 5.15 5.43 -2.39
CA HIS A 23 4.27 6.54 -1.96
C HIS A 23 2.92 6.58 -2.69
N THR A 24 2.70 5.69 -3.66
CA THR A 24 1.48 5.66 -4.46
C THR A 24 1.06 4.22 -4.73
N GLU A 25 -0.24 4.02 -4.94
CA GLU A 25 -0.79 2.73 -5.40
C GLU A 25 -0.16 2.26 -6.72
N ALA A 26 0.22 3.20 -7.60
CA ALA A 26 0.96 2.88 -8.83
C ALA A 26 2.35 2.31 -8.52
N ALA A 27 3.09 2.92 -7.59
CA ALA A 27 4.40 2.39 -7.17
C ALA A 27 4.28 1.02 -6.47
N ILE A 28 3.19 0.79 -5.73
CA ILE A 28 2.87 -0.54 -5.19
C ILE A 28 2.59 -1.53 -6.32
N GLY A 29 1.79 -1.16 -7.31
CA GLY A 29 1.50 -2.00 -8.47
C GLY A 29 2.73 -2.33 -9.29
N GLU A 30 3.65 -1.39 -9.49
CA GLU A 30 4.95 -1.63 -10.14
C GLU A 30 5.83 -2.61 -9.35
N ALA A 31 5.69 -2.67 -8.03
CA ALA A 31 6.51 -3.51 -7.17
C ALA A 31 5.97 -4.94 -6.99
N CYS A 32 4.64 -5.11 -6.91
CA CYS A 32 4.02 -6.41 -6.59
C CYS A 32 2.67 -6.68 -7.30
N ASP A 33 2.34 -5.96 -8.38
CA ASP A 33 1.11 -6.09 -9.16
C ASP A 33 -0.21 -5.76 -8.42
N ALA A 34 -0.19 -5.43 -7.12
CA ALA A 34 -1.38 -5.02 -6.40
C ALA A 34 -2.01 -3.75 -7.02
N GLY A 35 -3.32 -3.77 -7.23
CA GLY A 35 -4.05 -2.67 -7.85
C GLY A 35 -4.06 -2.67 -9.39
N THR A 36 -3.40 -3.62 -10.05
CA THR A 36 -3.29 -3.63 -11.53
C THR A 36 -4.42 -4.38 -12.26
N SER A 37 -5.37 -4.97 -11.52
CA SER A 37 -6.48 -5.76 -12.06
C SER A 37 -7.86 -5.12 -11.80
N CYS A 38 -8.64 -5.61 -10.84
CA CYS A 38 -10.02 -5.13 -10.63
C CYS A 38 -10.13 -3.80 -9.88
N GLY A 39 -9.04 -3.37 -9.22
CA GLY A 39 -8.97 -2.12 -8.49
C GLY A 39 -9.72 -2.05 -7.15
N THR A 40 -10.45 -3.09 -6.72
CA THR A 40 -11.18 -3.05 -5.43
C THR A 40 -10.28 -2.86 -4.20
N CYS A 41 -8.97 -3.05 -4.35
CA CYS A 41 -7.98 -2.81 -3.30
C CYS A 41 -7.43 -1.37 -3.24
N HIS A 42 -7.74 -0.48 -4.19
CA HIS A 42 -7.14 0.86 -4.26
C HIS A 42 -7.34 1.69 -2.99
N GLU A 43 -8.58 1.85 -2.52
CA GLU A 43 -8.87 2.61 -1.29
C GLU A 43 -8.09 2.05 -0.10
N ARG A 44 -7.99 0.72 0.01
CA ARG A 44 -7.20 0.06 1.05
C ARG A 44 -5.70 0.34 0.92
N LEU A 45 -5.15 0.34 -0.30
CA LEU A 45 -3.74 0.64 -0.53
C LEU A 45 -3.43 2.10 -0.16
N VAL A 46 -4.31 3.04 -0.53
CA VAL A 46 -4.20 4.45 -0.16
C VAL A 46 -4.24 4.61 1.36
N ASP A 47 -5.20 4.00 2.06
CA ASP A 47 -5.27 4.04 3.52
C ASP A 47 -3.99 3.52 4.18
N MET A 48 -3.40 2.44 3.66
CA MET A 48 -2.16 1.87 4.18
C MET A 48 -0.96 2.81 3.98
N ILE A 49 -0.88 3.47 2.82
CA ILE A 49 0.15 4.47 2.50
C ILE A 49 -0.02 5.67 3.43
N GLU A 50 -1.22 6.25 3.50
CA GLU A 50 -1.51 7.43 4.30
C GLU A 50 -1.29 7.18 5.80
N SER A 51 -1.73 6.03 6.32
CA SER A 51 -1.48 5.64 7.70
C SER A 51 0.01 5.56 7.99
N TYR A 52 0.81 4.94 7.12
CA TYR A 52 2.26 4.84 7.34
C TYR A 52 2.92 6.22 7.42
N PHE A 53 2.58 7.13 6.50
CA PHE A 53 3.19 8.46 6.47
C PHE A 53 2.64 9.40 7.54
N THR A 54 1.37 9.25 7.93
CA THR A 54 0.77 10.02 9.02
C THR A 54 1.33 9.60 10.38
N ASP A 55 1.48 8.30 10.65
CA ASP A 55 2.09 7.79 11.89
C ASP A 55 3.61 8.13 11.98
N SER A 56 4.27 8.31 10.83
CA SER A 56 5.70 8.66 10.78
C SER A 56 6.00 10.15 11.04
N VAL A 57 4.99 11.02 10.98
CA VAL A 57 5.11 12.43 11.33
C VAL A 57 4.75 12.58 12.81
N PRO A 58 5.66 13.01 13.70
CA PRO A 58 5.24 13.36 15.06
C PRO A 58 4.19 14.45 14.95
N ALA A 59 3.02 14.21 15.56
CA ALA A 59 1.93 15.18 15.64
C ALA A 59 2.52 16.54 15.99
N ALA A 60 2.34 17.51 15.08
CA ALA A 60 2.94 18.82 15.18
C ALA A 60 2.68 19.43 16.57
N ALA A 61 3.78 19.85 17.21
CA ALA A 61 3.80 20.60 18.46
C ALA A 61 3.16 22.00 18.32
#